data_AF-A0A7K2LXL6-F1
#
_entry.id   AF-A0A7K2LXL6-F1
#
_cell.length_a   1.000
_cell.length_b   1.000
_cell.length_c   1.000
_cell.angle_alpha   90.00
_cell.angle_beta   90.00
_cell.angle_gamma   90.00
#
_symmetry.space_group_name_H-M   'P 1'
#
loop_
_entity.id
_entity.type
_entity.pdbx_description
1 polymer ?
#
loop_
_entity_poly.entity_id
_entity_poly.type
_entity_poly.pdbx_seq_one_letter_code
_entity_poly.pdbx_strand_id
1 'polypeptide(L)'
;MCRLFGLSSAPRRTRATFWLLDAPDSLSRQSHREPDGTGLGRFTADGVPRVDKAPIAAYEDRAFAEEARRVESATFVAHIRYASTGGLDARNTHPFEQDGRLFAHNGLS
;
A
#
# COMPACT_ATOMS: atom_id res chain seq x y z
N MET A 1 6.07 13.88 -2.97
CA MET A 1 5.89 13.07 -4.21
C MET A 1 5.42 11.70 -3.78
N CYS A 2 4.49 11.05 -4.49
CA CYS A 2 4.02 9.71 -4.13
C CYS A 2 5.14 8.68 -3.95
N ARG A 3 4.88 7.65 -3.14
CA ARG A 3 5.81 6.55 -2.87
C ARG A 3 5.17 5.23 -3.25
N LEU A 4 5.97 4.35 -3.84
CA LEU A 4 5.53 3.05 -4.32
C LEU A 4 6.49 1.97 -3.80
N PHE A 5 5.91 0.88 -3.31
CA PHE A 5 6.62 -0.33 -2.93
C PHE A 5 6.00 -1.54 -3.63
N GLY A 6 6.84 -2.41 -4.17
CA GLY A 6 6.45 -3.69 -4.74
C GLY A 6 7.35 -4.80 -4.22
N LEU A 7 6.74 -5.94 -3.89
CA LEU A 7 7.46 -7.14 -3.48
C LEU A 7 6.88 -8.34 -4.20
N SER A 8 7.75 -9.18 -4.77
CA SER A 8 7.40 -10.52 -5.26
C SER A 8 8.37 -11.52 -4.63
N SER A 9 7.83 -12.57 -4.04
CA SER A 9 8.57 -13.58 -3.26
C SER A 9 8.17 -15.01 -3.62
N ALA A 10 7.34 -15.16 -4.67
CA ALA A 10 6.89 -16.46 -5.16
C ALA A 10 8.09 -17.42 -5.40
N PRO A 11 7.95 -18.71 -5.07
CA PRO A 11 6.74 -19.37 -4.58
C PRO A 11 6.50 -19.23 -3.07
N ARG A 12 7.44 -18.62 -2.33
CA ARG A 12 7.29 -18.44 -0.88
C ARG A 12 6.37 -17.27 -0.60
N ARG A 13 5.61 -17.37 0.48
CA ARG A 13 4.82 -16.27 1.00
C ARG A 13 5.61 -15.63 2.14
N THR A 14 5.64 -14.31 2.19
CA THR A 14 6.40 -13.55 3.18
C THR A 14 5.58 -12.41 3.74
N ARG A 15 6.04 -11.84 4.85
CA ARG A 15 5.49 -10.61 5.41
C ARG A 15 6.25 -9.41 4.86
N ALA A 16 5.53 -8.32 4.59
CA ALA A 16 6.14 -7.06 4.17
C ALA A 16 6.44 -6.10 5.35
N THR A 17 6.17 -6.52 6.59
CA THR A 17 6.19 -5.69 7.81
C THR A 17 7.45 -4.85 7.95
N PHE A 18 8.62 -5.43 7.69
CA PHE A 18 9.89 -4.71 7.78
C PHE A 18 9.92 -3.48 6.86
N TRP A 19 9.58 -3.63 5.58
CA TRP A 19 9.62 -2.50 4.63
C TRP A 19 8.46 -1.52 4.82
N LEU A 20 7.30 -2.02 5.26
CA LEU A 20 6.12 -1.17 5.44
C LEU A 20 6.19 -0.33 6.72
N LEU A 21 6.78 -0.87 7.81
CA LEU A 21 6.71 -0.26 9.13
C LEU A 21 8.10 -0.03 9.76
N ASP A 22 8.95 -1.05 9.80
CA ASP A 22 10.10 -1.06 10.73
C ASP A 22 11.41 -0.52 10.13
N ALA A 23 11.54 -0.49 8.80
CA ALA A 23 12.72 0.01 8.12
C ALA A 23 12.95 1.52 8.43
N PRO A 24 14.22 1.99 8.49
CA PRO A 24 14.52 3.39 8.77
C PRO A 24 13.82 4.40 7.85
N ASP A 25 13.62 4.02 6.58
CA ASP A 25 12.86 4.77 5.57
C ASP A 25 11.65 3.94 5.09
N SER A 26 10.89 3.36 6.02
CA SER A 26 9.68 2.58 5.72
C SER A 26 8.57 3.43 5.06
N LEU A 27 7.60 2.79 4.42
CA LEU A 27 6.46 3.53 3.85
C LEU A 27 5.68 4.32 4.91
N SER A 28 5.53 3.77 6.13
CA SER A 28 4.95 4.51 7.25
C SER A 28 5.74 5.78 7.56
N ARG A 29 7.08 5.72 7.64
CA ARG A 29 7.95 6.89 7.83
C ARG A 29 7.80 7.90 6.69
N GLN A 30 7.77 7.43 5.44
CA GLN A 30 7.63 8.29 4.28
C GLN A 30 6.28 9.03 4.28
N SER A 31 5.20 8.41 4.76
CA SER A 31 3.87 9.03 4.84
C SER A 31 3.76 10.30 5.69
N HIS A 32 4.73 10.58 6.57
CA HIS A 32 4.82 11.88 7.26
C HIS A 32 5.04 13.06 6.30
N ARG A 33 5.70 12.81 5.16
CA ARG A 33 5.93 13.82 4.11
C ARG A 33 4.82 13.83 3.08
N GLU A 34 4.09 12.73 2.96
CA GLU A 34 3.12 12.46 1.90
C GLU A 34 1.81 11.88 2.51
N PRO A 35 0.96 12.71 3.13
CA PRO A 35 -0.09 12.24 4.05
C PRO A 35 -1.47 12.00 3.42
N ASP A 36 -1.63 12.14 2.10
CA ASP A 36 -2.95 12.25 1.45
C ASP A 36 -3.62 10.91 1.14
N GLY A 37 -2.97 9.80 1.49
CA GLY A 37 -3.54 8.47 1.38
C GLY A 37 -2.53 7.34 1.50
N THR A 38 -3.03 6.19 1.95
CA THR A 38 -2.27 4.95 2.08
C THR A 38 -3.05 3.80 1.45
N GLY A 39 -2.34 2.83 0.90
CA GLY A 39 -2.96 1.58 0.50
C GLY A 39 -1.99 0.43 0.37
N LEU A 40 -2.53 -0.76 0.60
CA LEU A 40 -1.86 -2.05 0.53
C LEU A 40 -2.71 -3.00 -0.32
N GLY A 41 -2.10 -3.47 -1.41
CA GLY A 41 -2.59 -4.52 -2.27
C GLY A 41 -1.80 -5.80 -2.04
N ARG A 42 -2.49 -6.94 -1.96
CA ARG A 42 -1.90 -8.27 -1.78
C ARG A 42 -2.72 -9.34 -2.48
N PHE A 43 -2.16 -10.53 -2.62
CA PHE A 43 -2.91 -11.71 -3.06
C PHE A 43 -3.15 -12.67 -1.88
N THR A 44 -4.33 -13.27 -1.81
CA THR A 44 -4.65 -14.34 -0.84
C THR A 44 -3.93 -15.64 -1.21
N ALA A 45 -4.04 -16.67 -0.36
CA ALA A 45 -3.50 -17.99 -0.67
C ALA A 45 -4.11 -18.57 -1.95
N ASP A 46 -5.39 -18.30 -2.19
CA ASP A 46 -6.14 -18.73 -3.38
C ASP A 46 -5.89 -17.84 -4.62
N GLY A 47 -4.95 -16.90 -4.55
CA GLY A 47 -4.60 -16.02 -5.67
C GLY A 47 -5.59 -14.88 -5.93
N VAL A 48 -6.47 -14.56 -4.97
CA VAL A 48 -7.44 -13.46 -5.10
C VAL A 48 -6.80 -12.14 -4.63
N PRO A 49 -6.91 -11.03 -5.39
CA PRO A 49 -6.42 -9.74 -4.92
C PRO A 49 -7.28 -9.20 -3.78
N ARG A 50 -6.61 -8.53 -2.82
CA ARG A 50 -7.22 -7.75 -1.75
C ARG A 50 -6.55 -6.39 -1.69
N VAL A 51 -7.35 -5.35 -1.51
CA VAL A 51 -6.92 -3.96 -1.43
C VAL A 51 -7.52 -3.34 -0.18
N ASP A 52 -6.64 -2.87 0.68
CA ASP A 52 -6.96 -2.11 1.88
C ASP A 52 -6.37 -0.72 1.72
N LYS A 53 -7.21 0.32 1.72
CA LYS A 53 -6.76 1.70 1.44
C LYS A 53 -7.64 2.74 2.11
N ALA A 54 -7.02 3.86 2.46
CA ALA A 54 -7.70 4.99 3.10
C ALA A 54 -7.07 6.32 2.65
N PRO A 55 -7.85 7.40 2.54
CA PRO A 55 -7.35 8.74 2.19
C PRO A 55 -6.76 9.46 3.41
N ILE A 56 -5.97 8.76 4.22
CA ILE A 56 -5.26 9.27 5.39
C ILE A 56 -3.80 8.80 5.35
N ALA A 57 -2.95 9.43 6.15
CA ALA A 57 -1.55 9.06 6.22
C ALA A 57 -1.37 7.67 6.84
N ALA A 58 -0.37 6.90 6.39
CA ALA A 58 -0.12 5.56 6.90
C ALA A 58 0.27 5.53 8.39
N TYR A 59 0.86 6.61 8.92
CA TYR A 59 1.17 6.71 10.36
C TYR A 59 -0.08 6.94 11.23
N GLU A 60 -1.19 7.42 10.64
CA GLU A 60 -2.48 7.62 11.31
C GLU A 60 -3.41 6.41 11.12
N ASP A 61 -3.18 5.62 10.07
CA ASP A 61 -3.98 4.45 9.74
C ASP A 61 -3.59 3.22 10.60
N ARG A 62 -4.30 3.06 11.72
CA ARG A 62 -4.17 1.89 12.59
C ARG A 62 -4.49 0.58 11.85
N ALA A 63 -5.44 0.58 10.93
CA ALA A 63 -5.80 -0.62 10.17
C ALA A 63 -4.67 -1.03 9.23
N PHE A 64 -4.05 -0.06 8.54
CA PHE A 64 -2.86 -0.30 7.72
C PHE A 64 -1.70 -0.88 8.55
N ALA A 65 -1.43 -0.32 9.73
CA ALA A 65 -0.36 -0.81 10.60
C ALA A 65 -0.65 -2.24 11.11
N GLU A 66 -1.90 -2.54 11.47
CA GLU A 66 -2.29 -3.89 11.88
C GLU A 66 -2.22 -4.89 10.74
N GLU A 67 -2.74 -4.55 9.56
CA GLU A 67 -2.72 -5.41 8.38
C GLU A 67 -1.27 -5.69 7.97
N ALA A 68 -0.44 -4.65 7.82
CA ALA A 68 0.98 -4.76 7.47
C ALA A 68 1.80 -5.66 8.43
N ARG A 69 1.37 -5.83 9.68
CA ARG A 69 2.00 -6.76 10.66
C ARG A 69 1.53 -8.21 10.52
N ARG A 70 0.30 -8.44 10.07
CA ARG A 70 -0.34 -9.77 10.09
C ARG A 70 -0.30 -10.46 8.73
N VAL A 71 -0.29 -9.70 7.63
CA VAL A 71 -0.47 -10.29 6.30
C VAL A 71 0.77 -10.96 5.76
N GLU A 72 0.52 -12.09 5.11
CA GLU A 72 1.49 -12.80 4.30
C GLU A 72 0.99 -12.84 2.86
N SER A 73 1.89 -12.67 1.89
CA SER A 73 1.58 -12.77 0.46
C SER A 73 2.83 -13.15 -0.31
N ALA A 74 2.64 -13.75 -1.48
CA ALA A 74 3.71 -13.89 -2.46
C ALA A 74 3.99 -12.55 -3.16
N THR A 75 2.98 -11.69 -3.29
CA THR A 75 3.08 -10.40 -3.99
C THR A 75 2.40 -9.28 -3.21
N PHE A 76 3.05 -8.13 -3.10
CA PHE A 76 2.53 -6.91 -2.49
C PHE A 76 2.72 -5.71 -3.41
N VAL A 77 1.74 -4.79 -3.38
CA VAL A 77 1.84 -3.44 -3.95
C VAL A 77 1.36 -2.47 -2.88
N ALA A 78 2.21 -1.58 -2.40
CA ALA A 78 1.82 -0.57 -1.42
C ALA A 78 2.14 0.83 -1.94
N HIS A 79 1.30 1.79 -1.61
CA HIS A 79 1.40 3.15 -2.14
C HIS A 79 1.04 4.20 -1.09
N ILE A 80 1.82 5.27 -1.07
CA ILE A 80 1.56 6.50 -0.29
C ILE A 80 1.28 7.63 -1.26
N ARG A 81 0.11 8.24 -1.12
CA ARG A 81 -0.39 9.29 -2.01
C ARG A 81 0.03 10.67 -1.49
N TYR A 82 0.49 11.49 -2.42
CA TYR A 82 0.60 12.93 -2.25
C TYR A 82 -0.23 13.58 -3.37
N ALA A 83 -1.40 14.09 -3.03
CA ALA A 83 -2.41 14.49 -4.00
C ALA A 83 -1.99 15.77 -4.73
N SER A 84 -2.00 15.72 -6.07
CA SER A 84 -1.86 16.90 -6.92
C SER A 84 -3.21 17.38 -7.45
N THR A 85 -4.10 16.44 -7.74
CA THR A 85 -5.46 16.63 -8.23
C THR A 85 -6.40 15.59 -7.61
N GLY A 86 -7.71 15.86 -7.66
CA GLY A 86 -8.74 14.97 -7.12
C GLY A 86 -8.83 14.99 -5.58
N GLY A 87 -10.05 14.88 -5.05
CA GLY A 87 -10.30 14.94 -3.60
C GLY A 87 -9.62 13.81 -2.81
N LEU A 88 -9.58 13.99 -1.48
CA LEU A 88 -9.13 12.98 -0.51
C LEU A 88 -10.22 11.92 -0.31
N ASP A 89 -10.32 11.02 -1.28
CA ASP A 89 -11.30 9.93 -1.29
C ASP A 89 -10.57 8.61 -1.58
N ALA A 90 -10.99 7.52 -0.92
CA ALA A 90 -10.46 6.17 -1.12
C ALA A 90 -10.49 5.73 -2.60
N ARG A 91 -11.46 6.21 -3.39
CA ARG A 91 -11.52 5.91 -4.83
C ARG A 91 -10.36 6.50 -5.63
N ASN A 92 -9.72 7.55 -5.11
CA ASN A 92 -8.53 8.19 -5.70
C ASN A 92 -7.23 7.67 -5.07
N THR A 93 -7.32 6.81 -4.06
CA THR A 93 -6.17 6.22 -3.38
C THR A 93 -5.78 4.90 -4.06
N HIS A 94 -4.48 4.73 -4.28
CA HIS A 94 -3.89 3.50 -4.81
C HIS A 94 -3.63 2.49 -3.67
N PRO A 95 -3.52 1.18 -3.98
CA PRO A 95 -3.62 0.58 -5.31
C PRO A 95 -5.06 0.45 -5.81
N PHE A 96 -5.17 0.16 -7.11
CA PHE A 96 -6.40 -0.21 -7.77
C PHE A 96 -6.39 -1.70 -8.11
N GLU A 97 -7.59 -2.26 -8.20
CA GLU A 97 -7.82 -3.62 -8.66
C GLU A 97 -8.67 -3.57 -9.93
N GLN A 98 -8.28 -4.35 -10.94
CA GLN A 98 -9.06 -4.56 -12.13
C GLN A 98 -8.76 -5.94 -12.70
N ASP A 99 -9.81 -6.73 -12.93
CA ASP A 99 -9.74 -8.06 -13.54
C ASP A 99 -8.69 -8.98 -12.87
N GLY A 100 -8.64 -8.96 -11.53
CA GLY A 100 -7.72 -9.79 -10.77
C GLY A 100 -6.30 -9.22 -10.66
N ARG A 101 -6.05 -8.00 -11.13
CA ARG A 101 -4.71 -7.38 -11.21
C ARG A 101 -4.61 -6.18 -10.29
N LEU A 102 -3.47 -6.03 -9.63
CA LEU A 102 -3.15 -4.87 -8.80
C LEU A 102 -2.26 -3.90 -9.56
N PHE A 103 -2.58 -2.60 -9.50
CA PHE A 103 -1.77 -1.55 -10.12
C PHE A 103 -1.74 -0.28 -9.28
N ALA A 104 -0.64 0.45 -9.38
CA ALA A 104 -0.42 1.74 -8.74
C ALA A 104 0.48 2.60 -9.61
N HIS A 105 0.34 3.92 -9.49
CA HIS A 105 1.06 4.88 -10.31
C HIS A 105 1.69 5.98 -9.43
N ASN A 106 2.97 6.27 -9.69
CA ASN A 106 3.65 7.43 -9.14
C ASN A 106 3.77 8.50 -10.23
N GLY A 107 3.02 9.58 -10.08
CA GLY A 107 3.05 10.72 -10.97
C GLY A 107 1.90 11.67 -10.66
N LEU A 108 1.56 12.53 -11.61
CA LEU A 108 0.38 13.39 -11.49
C LEU A 108 -0.88 12.53 -11.35
N SER A 109 -1.56 12.72 -10.21
CA SER A 109 -2.79 12.05 -9.81
C SER A 109 -3.71 13.07 -9.18
#